data_AF-A0A520I828-F1
#
_entry.id   AF-A0A520I828-F1
#
_cell.length_a   1.000
_cell.length_b   1.000
_cell.length_c   1.000
_cell.angle_alpha   90.00
_cell.angle_beta   90.00
_cell.angle_gamma   90.00
#
_symmetry.space_group_name_H-M   'P 1'
#
loop_
_entity.id
_entity.type
_entity.pdbx_description
1 polymer ?
#
loop_
_entity_poly.entity_id
_entity_poly.type
_entity_poly.pdbx_seq_one_letter_code
_entity_poly.pdbx_strand_id
1 'polypeptide(L)'
;VYDRIKKLENEGYIKEYVALVDPHKVGLTFTVIVAVSLNSQRLDCVAEFSRQIAALDEVVEAYVTGGIFDYVLKVVVKDPATYNTFIATKLSVIPNISKIQSSFVMSYIKQSTRLHF
;
A
#
# COMPACT_ATOMS: atom_id res chain seq x y z
N VAL A 1 35.01 2.31 4.31
CA VAL A 1 33.71 1.75 3.86
C VAL A 1 32.55 2.38 4.60
N TYR A 2 32.61 2.48 5.95
CA TYR A 2 31.57 3.13 6.76
C TYR A 2 31.24 4.57 6.32
N ASP A 3 32.26 5.39 6.04
CA ASP A 3 32.04 6.78 5.59
C ASP A 3 31.30 6.89 4.25
N ARG A 4 31.43 5.89 3.37
CA ARG A 4 30.74 5.88 2.07
C ARG A 4 29.27 5.53 2.22
N ILE A 5 28.95 4.56 3.08
CA ILE A 5 27.55 4.19 3.37
C ILE A 5 26.85 5.37 4.03
N LYS A 6 27.47 5.97 5.06
CA LYS A 6 26.92 7.12 5.76
C LYS A 6 26.69 8.32 4.85
N LYS A 7 27.58 8.54 3.87
CA LYS A 7 27.37 9.56 2.84
C LYS A 7 26.14 9.27 1.99
N LEU A 8 25.95 8.02 1.53
CA LEU A 8 24.80 7.62 0.72
C LEU A 8 23.47 7.67 1.50
N GLU A 9 23.48 7.37 2.79
CA GLU A 9 22.34 7.57 3.69
C GLU A 9 21.99 9.06 3.79
N ASN A 10 22.97 9.92 4.06
CA ASN A 10 22.77 11.38 4.20
C ASN A 10 22.32 12.04 2.90
N GLU A 11 22.83 11.59 1.75
CA GLU A 11 22.41 12.05 0.43
C GLU A 11 21.07 11.44 -0.02
N GLY A 12 20.52 10.51 0.76
CA GLY A 12 19.21 9.91 0.54
C GLY A 12 19.18 8.88 -0.59
N TYR A 13 20.32 8.34 -1.01
CA TYR A 13 20.37 7.16 -1.89
C TYR A 13 19.92 5.90 -1.15
N ILE A 14 20.26 5.79 0.14
CA ILE A 14 19.75 4.74 1.02
C ILE A 14 18.63 5.36 1.86
N LYS A 15 17.41 4.89 1.67
CA LYS A 15 16.24 5.39 2.39
C LYS A 15 16.02 4.68 3.73
N GLU A 16 16.22 3.37 3.76
CA GLU A 16 15.96 2.54 4.92
C GLU A 16 16.66 1.18 4.82
N TYR A 17 16.81 0.51 5.96
CA TYR A 17 17.24 -0.88 6.06
C TYR A 17 16.11 -1.70 6.67
N VAL A 18 15.61 -2.68 5.92
CA VAL A 18 14.49 -3.53 6.33
C VAL A 18 14.83 -5.00 6.21
N ALA A 19 14.36 -5.80 7.15
CA ALA A 19 14.38 -7.25 7.05
C ALA A 19 13.10 -7.71 6.36
N LEU A 20 13.24 -8.45 5.24
CA LEU A 20 12.11 -9.09 4.59
C LEU A 20 11.81 -10.42 5.29
N VAL A 21 10.56 -10.60 5.71
CA VAL A 21 10.12 -11.80 6.43
C VAL A 21 9.17 -12.63 5.57
N ASP A 22 9.08 -13.92 5.87
CA ASP A 22 8.13 -14.84 5.25
C ASP A 22 6.69 -14.51 5.75
N PRO A 23 5.78 -14.06 4.86
CA PRO A 23 4.42 -13.67 5.24
C PRO A 23 3.64 -14.83 5.88
N HIS A 24 3.89 -16.08 5.47
CA HIS A 24 3.20 -17.24 6.04
C HIS A 24 3.60 -17.48 7.49
N LYS A 25 4.87 -17.27 7.83
CA LYS A 25 5.37 -17.48 9.21
C LYS A 25 4.89 -16.41 10.17
N VAL A 26 4.53 -15.23 9.68
CA VAL A 26 3.97 -14.13 10.49
C VAL A 26 2.43 -14.03 10.38
N GLY A 27 1.80 -14.99 9.68
CA GLY A 27 0.34 -15.08 9.57
C GLY A 27 -0.30 -14.01 8.67
N LEU A 28 0.45 -13.42 7.74
CA LEU A 28 -0.01 -12.43 6.76
C LEU A 28 -0.14 -13.06 5.37
N THR A 29 -1.11 -13.96 5.22
CA THR A 29 -1.21 -14.84 4.04
C THR A 29 -2.19 -14.36 2.98
N PHE A 30 -2.88 -13.24 3.23
CA PHE A 30 -3.92 -12.76 2.33
C PHE A 30 -3.60 -11.37 1.78
N THR A 31 -3.40 -11.30 0.47
CA THR A 31 -3.07 -10.06 -0.23
C THR A 31 -4.14 -9.69 -1.23
N VAL A 32 -4.52 -8.41 -1.21
CA VAL A 32 -5.57 -7.87 -2.06
C VAL A 32 -5.06 -6.60 -2.72
N ILE A 33 -5.23 -6.52 -4.04
CA ILE A 33 -5.07 -5.27 -4.78
C ILE A 33 -6.42 -4.56 -4.79
N VAL A 34 -6.44 -3.33 -4.29
CA VAL A 34 -7.67 -2.53 -4.15
C VAL A 34 -7.54 -1.28 -5.02
N ALA A 35 -8.37 -1.18 -6.04
CA ALA A 35 -8.47 0.01 -6.87
C ALA A 35 -9.59 0.90 -6.34
N VAL A 36 -9.30 2.19 -6.15
CA VAL A 36 -10.22 3.16 -5.55
C VAL A 36 -10.38 4.36 -6.47
N SER A 37 -11.63 4.77 -6.67
CA SER A 37 -11.99 6.03 -7.30
C SER A 37 -12.61 6.95 -6.27
N LEU A 38 -12.35 8.25 -6.39
CA LEU A 38 -12.90 9.29 -5.53
C LEU A 38 -14.11 9.97 -6.20
N ASN A 39 -14.99 10.57 -5.42
CA ASN A 39 -16.11 11.38 -5.95
C ASN A 39 -15.62 12.76 -6.42
N SER A 40 -14.57 13.28 -5.78
CA SER A 40 -13.97 14.57 -6.10
C SER A 40 -12.45 14.46 -6.12
N GLN A 41 -11.85 14.98 -7.20
CA GLN A 41 -10.40 15.09 -7.36
C GLN A 41 -9.88 16.46 -6.93
N ARG A 42 -10.65 17.22 -6.13
CA ARG A 42 -10.13 18.45 -5.55
C ARG A 42 -8.93 18.14 -4.65
N LEU A 43 -7.97 19.07 -4.63
CA LEU A 43 -6.70 18.91 -3.95
C LEU A 43 -6.85 18.56 -2.46
N ASP A 44 -7.80 19.20 -1.78
CA ASP A 44 -8.11 18.95 -0.36
C ASP A 44 -8.61 17.52 -0.12
N CYS A 45 -9.52 17.04 -0.97
CA CYS A 45 -10.05 15.69 -0.83
C CYS A 45 -9.02 14.60 -1.15
N VAL A 46 -8.19 14.83 -2.17
CA VAL A 46 -7.09 13.94 -2.57
C VAL A 46 -6.01 13.88 -1.49
N ALA A 47 -5.64 15.02 -0.91
CA ALA A 47 -4.67 15.10 0.17
C ALA A 47 -5.17 14.41 1.44
N GLU A 48 -6.45 14.62 1.79
CA GLU A 48 -7.09 13.98 2.94
C GLU A 48 -7.12 12.45 2.78
N PHE A 49 -7.56 11.97 1.62
CA PHE A 49 -7.60 10.54 1.32
C PHE A 49 -6.19 9.92 1.38
N SER A 50 -5.21 10.54 0.72
CA SER A 50 -3.81 10.07 0.74
C SER A 50 -3.26 9.96 2.16
N ARG A 51 -3.55 10.95 3.01
CA ARG A 51 -3.10 10.95 4.41
C ARG A 51 -3.74 9.82 5.22
N GLN A 52 -5.05 9.61 5.06
CA GLN A 52 -5.75 8.54 5.78
C GLN A 52 -5.26 7.16 5.35
N ILE A 53 -5.08 6.93 4.04
CA ILE A 53 -4.56 5.66 3.52
C ILE A 53 -3.14 5.38 4.00
N ALA A 54 -2.26 6.39 3.99
CA ALA A 54 -0.88 6.23 4.44
C ALA A 54 -0.74 5.88 5.93
N ALA A 55 -1.80 6.12 6.73
CA ALA A 55 -1.84 5.78 8.15
C ALA A 55 -2.39 4.37 8.43
N LEU A 56 -2.83 3.63 7.40
CA LEU A 56 -3.37 2.28 7.56
C LEU A 56 -2.26 1.24 7.44
N ASP A 57 -1.91 0.58 8.55
CA ASP A 57 -0.86 -0.43 8.59
C ASP A 57 -1.10 -1.61 7.63
N GLU A 58 -2.36 -1.93 7.33
CA GLU A 58 -2.70 -3.00 6.38
C GLU A 58 -2.34 -2.64 4.93
N VAL A 59 -2.17 -1.35 4.61
CA VAL A 59 -1.80 -0.86 3.28
C VAL A 59 -0.28 -0.79 3.18
N VAL A 60 0.33 -1.77 2.51
CA VAL A 60 1.79 -1.87 2.40
C VAL A 60 2.36 -1.11 1.19
N GLU A 61 1.55 -0.91 0.15
CA GLU A 61 1.89 -0.10 -1.01
C GLU A 61 0.64 0.67 -1.46
N ALA A 62 0.81 1.93 -1.85
CA ALA A 62 -0.28 2.78 -2.36
C ALA A 62 0.23 3.66 -3.49
N TYR A 63 -0.55 3.75 -4.56
CA TYR A 63 -0.18 4.45 -5.79
C TYR A 63 -1.29 5.38 -6.22
N VAL A 64 -0.94 6.59 -6.62
CA VAL A 64 -1.82 7.43 -7.46
C VAL A 64 -1.61 6.97 -8.90
N THR A 65 -2.69 6.67 -9.60
CA THR A 65 -2.64 6.14 -10.97
C THR A 65 -3.35 7.06 -11.94
N GLY A 66 -2.76 7.27 -13.12
CA GLY A 66 -3.48 7.82 -14.26
C GLY A 66 -4.27 6.70 -14.93
N GLY A 67 -5.61 6.76 -14.91
CA GLY A 67 -6.44 5.73 -15.52
C GLY A 67 -7.87 5.71 -15.01
N ILE A 68 -8.47 4.51 -14.97
CA ILE A 68 -9.87 4.28 -14.55
C ILE A 68 -10.05 4.53 -13.05
N PHE A 69 -9.03 4.23 -12.26
CA PHE A 69 -9.00 4.43 -10.82
C PHE A 69 -7.97 5.48 -10.46
N ASP A 70 -8.29 6.30 -9.46
CA ASP A 70 -7.41 7.35 -8.98
C ASP A 70 -6.27 6.75 -8.14
N TYR A 71 -6.57 5.66 -7.41
CA TYR A 71 -5.61 4.97 -6.56
C TYR A 71 -5.61 3.45 -6.76
N VAL A 72 -4.44 2.85 -6.55
CA VAL A 72 -4.27 1.41 -6.41
C VAL A 72 -3.49 1.13 -5.13
N LEU A 73 -4.06 0.29 -4.28
CA LEU A 73 -3.51 -0.09 -2.98
C LEU A 73 -3.16 -1.58 -3.01
N LYS A 74 -2.07 -1.94 -2.35
CA LYS A 74 -1.78 -3.33 -1.97
C LYS A 74 -2.03 -3.47 -0.48
N VAL A 75 -3.01 -4.27 -0.15
CA VAL A 75 -3.42 -4.55 1.23
C VAL A 75 -2.98 -5.95 1.59
N VAL A 76 -2.33 -6.11 2.75
CA VAL A 76 -1.87 -7.40 3.27
C VAL A 76 -2.46 -7.62 4.65
N VAL A 77 -3.20 -8.72 4.81
CA VAL A 77 -3.86 -9.09 6.06
C VAL A 77 -3.78 -10.60 6.30
N LYS A 78 -4.32 -11.05 7.43
CA LYS A 78 -4.24 -12.45 7.85
C LYS A 78 -5.12 -13.38 7.02
N ASP A 79 -6.35 -12.94 6.74
CA ASP A 79 -7.38 -13.76 6.13
C ASP A 79 -8.50 -12.90 5.51
N PRO A 80 -9.42 -13.50 4.72
CA PRO A 80 -10.54 -12.78 4.12
C PRO A 80 -11.49 -12.11 5.13
N ALA A 81 -11.64 -12.64 6.34
CA ALA A 81 -12.53 -12.05 7.35
C ALA A 81 -11.94 -10.74 7.91
N THR A 82 -10.63 -10.73 8.15
CA THR A 82 -9.86 -9.54 8.51
C THR A 82 -9.92 -8.50 7.40
N TYR A 83 -9.81 -8.93 6.14
CA TYR A 83 -9.97 -8.03 4.99
C TYR A 83 -11.36 -7.39 4.93
N ASN A 84 -12.42 -8.18 5.11
CA ASN A 84 -13.78 -7.65 5.11
C ASN A 84 -13.98 -6.61 6.22
N THR A 85 -13.41 -6.87 7.40
CA THR A 85 -13.42 -5.91 8.52
C THR A 85 -12.67 -4.63 8.17
N PHE A 86 -11.48 -4.74 7.57
CA PHE A 86 -10.71 -3.59 7.10
C PHE A 86 -11.51 -2.74 6.11
N ILE A 87 -12.15 -3.35 5.13
CA ILE A 87 -12.97 -2.63 4.15
C ILE A 87 -14.15 -1.93 4.83
N ALA A 88 -14.90 -2.63 5.67
CA ALA A 88 -16.11 -2.07 6.28
C ALA A 88 -15.82 -0.97 7.30
N THR A 89 -14.74 -1.10 8.08
CA THR A 89 -14.50 -0.26 9.27
C THR A 89 -13.43 0.80 9.07
N LYS A 90 -12.49 0.60 8.13
CA LYS A 90 -11.38 1.52 7.90
C LYS A 90 -11.44 2.17 6.53
N LEU A 91 -11.58 1.39 5.45
CA LEU A 91 -11.52 1.95 4.10
C LEU A 91 -12.83 2.65 3.69
N SER A 92 -13.97 1.99 3.85
CA SER A 92 -15.27 2.50 3.36
C SER A 92 -15.78 3.70 4.17
N VAL A 93 -15.24 3.94 5.36
CA VAL A 93 -15.58 5.09 6.20
C VAL A 93 -14.82 6.35 5.81
N ILE A 94 -13.77 6.23 4.99
CA ILE A 94 -13.04 7.38 4.46
C ILE A 94 -13.98 8.14 3.52
N PRO A 95 -14.20 9.45 3.76
CA PRO A 95 -15.09 10.23 2.92
C PRO A 95 -14.58 10.30 1.48
N ASN A 96 -15.46 10.68 0.57
CA ASN A 96 -15.13 10.96 -0.83
C ASN A 96 -14.69 9.73 -1.66
N ILE A 97 -14.93 8.50 -1.21
CA ILE A 97 -14.80 7.31 -2.07
C ILE A 97 -16.05 7.15 -2.95
N SER A 98 -15.87 7.01 -4.26
CA SER A 98 -16.95 6.74 -5.22
C SER A 98 -17.08 5.26 -5.54
N LYS A 99 -15.95 4.57 -5.69
CA LYS A 99 -15.92 3.15 -6.08
C LYS A 99 -14.70 2.45 -5.49
N ILE A 100 -14.91 1.22 -5.07
CA ILE A 100 -13.85 0.30 -4.64
C ILE A 100 -13.96 -0.96 -5.49
N GLN A 101 -12.85 -1.42 -6.05
CA GLN A 101 -12.74 -2.71 -6.72
C GLN A 101 -11.59 -3.50 -6.13
N SER A 102 -11.87 -4.72 -5.67
CA SER A 102 -10.90 -5.58 -5.02
C SER A 102 -10.55 -6.77 -5.90
N SER A 103 -9.25 -7.09 -5.99
CA SER A 103 -8.72 -8.24 -6.71
C SER A 103 -7.79 -9.03 -5.80
N PHE A 104 -8.14 -10.27 -5.51
CA PHE A 104 -7.36 -11.14 -4.65
C PHE A 104 -6.14 -11.70 -5.40
N VAL A 105 -4.97 -11.66 -4.76
CA VAL A 105 -3.75 -12.23 -5.35
C VAL A 105 -3.76 -13.74 -5.13
N MET A 106 -3.87 -14.50 -6.22
CA MET A 106 -3.87 -15.97 -6.17
C MET A 106 -2.46 -16.56 -6.09
N SER A 107 -1.49 -15.92 -6.73
CA SER A 107 -0.08 -16.32 -6.69
C SER A 107 0.82 -15.16 -7.06
N TYR A 108 2.08 -15.23 -6.63
CA TYR A 108 3.11 -14.27 -6.99
C TYR A 108 4.00 -14.83 -8.09
N ILE A 109 4.05 -14.14 -9.23
CA ILE A 109 5.04 -14.43 -10.28
C ILE A 109 6.41 -13.85 -9.88
N LYS A 110 6.42 -12.63 -9.33
CA LYS A 110 7.62 -11.94 -8.85
C LYS A 110 7.23 -10.92 -7.78
N GLN A 111 8.01 -10.88 -6.70
CA GLN A 111 7.90 -9.85 -5.67
C GLN A 111 9.31 -9.50 -5.19
N SER A 112 9.76 -8.27 -5.44
CA SER A 112 11.13 -7.84 -5.16
C SER A 112 11.15 -6.35 -4.84
N THR A 113 11.81 -5.99 -3.75
CA THR A 113 12.12 -4.59 -3.40
C THR A 113 13.42 -4.10 -4.05
N ARG A 114 14.23 -5.01 -4.62
CA ARG A 114 15.48 -4.67 -5.29
C ARG A 114 15.20 -3.90 -6.58
N LEU A 115 15.76 -2.69 -6.67
CA LEU A 115 15.82 -1.89 -7.88
C LEU A 115 17.06 -2.23 -8.71
N HIS A 116 16.95 -2.10 -10.04
CA HIS A 116 18.10 -2.18 -10.93
C HIS A 116 18.63 -0.76 -11.16
N PHE A 117 19.84 -0.48 -10.71
CA PHE A 117 20.53 0.80 -10.86
C PHE A 117 22.03 0.55 -11.06
#